data_AF-A0A328SV97-F1
#
_entry.id   AF-A0A328SV97-F1
#
_cell.length_a   1.000
_cell.length_b   1.000
_cell.length_c   1.000
_cell.angle_alpha   90.00
_cell.angle_beta   90.00
_cell.angle_gamma   90.00
#
_symmetry.space_group_name_H-M   'P 1'
#
loop_
_entity.id
_entity.type
_entity.pdbx_description
1 polymer ?
#
loop_
_entity_poly.entity_id
_entity_poly.type
_entity_poly.pdbx_seq_one_letter_code
_entity_poly.pdbx_strand_id
1 'polypeptide(L)' 'MATKHDLQDWVKNALVSLGGRGSLTEVAKEIWRAHERDLRGSGDLFYTWQYDMRWAANRLRRSGVMQPVATSPIGVWVLA' A
#
# COMPACT_ATOMS: atom_id res chain seq x y z
N MET A 1 17.50 -1.17 -0.82
CA MET A 1 16.72 -1.31 -2.06
C MET A 1 15.38 -1.90 -1.70
N ALA A 2 14.28 -1.30 -2.13
CA ALA A 2 12.95 -1.79 -1.79
C ALA A 2 12.59 -3.08 -2.55
N THR A 3 11.74 -3.89 -1.92
CA THR A 3 11.17 -5.11 -2.46
C THR A 3 9.65 -5.07 -2.34
N LYS A 4 8.96 -5.99 -3.02
CA LYS A 4 7.49 -6.14 -2.89
C LYS A 4 7.02 -6.45 -1.46
N HIS A 5 7.90 -6.97 -0.60
CA HIS A 5 7.56 -7.30 0.78
C HIS A 5 7.46 -6.03 1.64
N ASP A 6 8.35 -5.06 1.40
CA ASP A 6 8.35 -3.75 2.08
C ASP A 6 7.04 -2.98 1.80
N LEU A 7 6.45 -3.17 0.61
CA LEU A 7 5.17 -2.55 0.25
C LEU A 7 4.00 -2.94 1.16
N GLN A 8 4.06 -4.08 1.85
CA GLN A 8 3.02 -4.44 2.83
C GLN A 8 3.06 -3.48 4.03
N ASP A 9 4.25 -3.25 4.57
CA ASP A 9 4.41 -2.32 5.69
C ASP A 9 4.14 -0.88 5.24
N TRP A 10 4.55 -0.51 4.01
CA TRP A 10 4.31 0.83 3.50
C TRP A 10 2.82 1.12 3.26
N VAL A 11 2.05 0.16 2.75
CA VAL A 11 0.59 0.30 2.63
C VAL A 11 -0.06 0.45 4.00
N LYS A 12 0.34 -0.37 4.97
CA LYS A 12 -0.17 -0.27 6.35
C LYS A 12 0.13 1.10 6.95
N ASN A 13 1.39 1.54 6.87
CA ASN A 13 1.82 2.82 7.42
C ASN A 13 1.15 4.00 6.74
N ALA A 14 0.99 3.96 5.41
CA ALA A 14 0.25 4.97 4.67
C ALA A 14 -1.21 5.05 5.13
N LEU A 15 -1.89 3.90 5.31
CA LEU A 15 -3.26 3.89 5.85
C LEU A 15 -3.33 4.42 7.28
N VAL A 16 -2.35 4.10 8.14
CA VAL A 16 -2.27 4.67 9.50
C VAL A 16 -2.14 6.19 9.44
N SER A 17 -1.26 6.73 8.59
CA SER A 17 -1.08 8.18 8.40
C SER A 17 -2.34 8.87 7.86
N LEU A 18 -3.16 8.15 7.09
CA LEU A 18 -4.45 8.64 6.56
C LEU A 18 -5.63 8.45 7.55
N GLY A 19 -5.36 8.04 8.80
CA GLY A 19 -6.41 7.85 9.81
C GLY A 19 -7.15 6.51 9.69
N GLY A 20 -6.48 5.50 9.16
CA GLY A 20 -6.97 4.12 9.02
C GLY A 20 -7.77 3.84 7.74
N ARG A 21 -7.97 4.84 6.88
CA ARG A 21 -8.67 4.67 5.60
C ARG A 21 -8.11 5.58 4.51
N GLY A 22 -8.14 5.12 3.27
CA GLY A 22 -7.72 5.94 2.13
C GLY A 22 -8.03 5.29 0.79
N SER A 23 -8.21 6.10 -0.24
CA SER A 23 -8.26 5.61 -1.61
C SER A 23 -6.90 5.06 -2.06
N LEU A 24 -6.91 4.22 -3.09
CA LEU A 24 -5.68 3.70 -3.70
C LEU A 24 -4.67 4.82 -4.03
N THR A 25 -5.16 5.94 -4.57
CA THR A 25 -4.30 7.06 -4.98
C THR A 25 -3.75 7.83 -3.79
N GLU A 26 -4.52 8.00 -2.71
CA GLU A 26 -4.01 8.61 -1.47
C GLU A 26 -2.92 7.73 -0.83
N VAL A 27 -3.13 6.42 -0.76
CA VAL A 27 -2.13 5.48 -0.27
C VAL A 27 -0.86 5.54 -1.12
N ALA A 28 -0.99 5.55 -2.46
CA ALA A 28 0.14 5.69 -3.36
C ALA A 28 0.91 7.02 -3.15
N LYS A 29 0.19 8.13 -2.96
CA LYS A 29 0.81 9.44 -2.69
C LYS A 29 1.61 9.44 -1.38
N GLU A 30 1.05 8.85 -0.32
CA GLU A 30 1.76 8.74 0.96
C GLU A 30 3.00 7.84 0.87
N ILE A 31 2.89 6.70 0.19
CA ILE A 31 4.05 5.83 -0.06
C ILE A 31 5.13 6.57 -0.86
N TRP A 32 4.75 7.28 -1.92
CA TRP A 32 5.68 8.08 -2.72
C TRP A 32 6.37 9.14 -1.85
N ARG A 33 5.59 9.90 -1.09
CA ARG A 33 6.11 10.97 -0.22
C ARG A 33 7.11 10.45 0.80
N ALA A 34 6.87 9.26 1.37
CA ALA A 34 7.73 8.67 2.41
C ALA A 34 8.93 7.89 1.86
N HIS A 35 8.77 7.23 0.70
CA HIS A 35 9.71 6.21 0.20
C HIS A 35 10.21 6.47 -1.23
N GLU A 36 10.13 7.72 -1.73
CA GLU A 36 10.60 8.08 -3.07
C GLU A 36 12.02 7.58 -3.36
N ARG A 37 12.96 7.80 -2.43
CA ARG A 37 14.36 7.40 -2.61
C ARG A 37 14.52 5.88 -2.72
N ASP A 38 13.78 5.14 -1.89
CA ASP A 38 13.80 3.67 -1.87
C ASP A 38 13.22 3.10 -3.16
N LEU A 39 12.14 3.70 -3.66
CA LEU A 39 11.52 3.34 -4.94
C LEU A 39 12.44 3.64 -6.11
N ARG A 40 13.03 4.85 -6.18
CA ARG A 40 13.94 5.21 -7.27
C ARG A 40 15.15 4.28 -7.35
N GLY A 41 15.61 3.75 -6.21
CA GLY A 41 16.71 2.79 -6.13
C GLY A 41 16.31 1.33 -6.36
N SER A 42 15.05 1.01 -6.67
CA SER A 42 14.51 -0.36 -6.68
C SER A 42 14.55 -1.10 -8.02
N GLY A 43 15.17 -0.52 -9.04
CA GLY A 43 15.24 -1.13 -10.38
C GLY A 43 13.86 -1.27 -11.00
N ASP A 44 13.52 -2.46 -11.50
CA ASP A 44 12.23 -2.73 -12.17
C ASP A 44 11.01 -2.45 -11.28
N LEU A 45 11.15 -2.64 -9.96
CA LEU A 45 10.09 -2.35 -9.00
C LEU A 45 9.68 -0.87 -9.06
N PHE A 46 10.58 0.05 -9.42
CA PHE A 46 10.25 1.46 -9.59
C PHE A 46 9.12 1.69 -10.61
N TYR A 47 9.01 0.81 -11.60
CA TYR A 47 7.99 0.90 -12.65
C TYR A 47 6.73 0.09 -12.32
N THR A 48 6.84 -0.91 -11.42
CA THR A 48 5.73 -1.82 -11.10
C THR A 48 5.15 -1.64 -9.70
N TRP A 49 5.75 -0.82 -8.82
CA TRP A 49 5.40 -0.79 -7.40
C TRP A 49 3.93 -0.49 -7.12
N GLN A 50 3.23 0.26 -7.97
CA GLN A 50 1.79 0.50 -7.79
C GLN A 50 0.95 -0.76 -8.00
N TYR A 51 1.37 -1.65 -8.90
CA TYR A 51 0.78 -2.97 -9.05
C TYR A 51 1.13 -3.85 -7.85
N ASP A 52 2.41 -3.87 -7.46
CA ASP A 52 2.87 -4.64 -6.29
C ASP A 52 2.22 -4.15 -4.98
N MET A 53 1.90 -2.86 -4.88
CA MET A 53 1.16 -2.25 -3.77
C MET A 53 -0.27 -2.81 -3.67
N ARG A 54 -0.94 -3.06 -4.80
CA ARG A 54 -2.26 -3.71 -4.82
C ARG A 54 -2.15 -5.17 -4.38
N TRP A 55 -1.10 -5.87 -4.79
CA TRP A 55 -0.80 -7.22 -4.30
C TRP A 55 -0.55 -7.22 -2.79
N ALA A 56 0.21 -6.26 -2.28
CA ALA A 56 0.46 -6.08 -0.84
C ALA A 56 -0.84 -5.84 -0.06
N ALA A 57 -1.73 -5.00 -0.57
CA ALA A 57 -3.06 -4.81 0.03
C ALA A 57 -3.88 -6.12 0.06
N ASN A 58 -3.79 -6.99 -0.96
CA ASN A 58 -4.45 -8.29 -0.93
C ASN A 58 -3.86 -9.20 0.18
N ARG A 59 -2.53 -9.18 0.36
CA ARG A 59 -1.86 -9.91 1.45
C ARG A 59 -2.32 -9.42 2.82
N LEU A 60 -2.38 -8.11 3.04
CA LEU A 60 -2.84 -7.52 4.29
C LEU A 60 -4.30 -7.86 4.61
N ARG A 61 -5.16 -7.98 3.60
CA ARG A 61 -6.53 -8.48 3.79
C ARG A 61 -6.55 -9.94 4.25
N ARG A 62 -5.74 -10.79 3.62
CA ARG A 62 -5.66 -12.22 3.98
C ARG A 62 -5.08 -12.44 5.38
N SER A 63 -4.20 -11.54 5.85
CA SER A 63 -3.67 -11.58 7.22
C SER A 63 -4.55 -10.87 8.25
N GLY A 64 -5.69 -10.31 7.86
CA GLY A 64 -6.61 -9.63 8.77
C GLY A 64 -6.17 -8.24 9.22
N VAL A 65 -5.19 -7.63 8.57
CA VAL A 65 -4.73 -6.25 8.87
C VAL A 65 -5.57 -5.20 8.16
N MET A 66 -6.13 -5.54 7.00
CA MET A 66 -7.03 -4.68 6.23
C MET A 66 -8.41 -5.34 6.09
N GLN A 67 -9.44 -4.52 6.00
CA GLN A 67 -10.80 -5.01 5.76
C GLN A 67 -10.91 -5.71 4.38
N PRO A 68 -11.67 -6.82 4.30
CA PRO A 68 -12.02 -7.45 3.04
C PRO A 68 -12.66 -6.47 2.04
N VAL A 69 -12.51 -6.78 0.75
CA VAL A 69 -13.13 -5.96 -0.32
C VAL A 69 -14.65 -5.92 -0.20
N ALA A 70 -15.27 -7.00 0.30
CA ALA A 70 -16.72 -7.08 0.46
C ALA A 70 -17.29 -6.12 1.52
N THR A 71 -16.48 -5.71 2.51
CA THR A 71 -16.90 -4.79 3.58
C THR A 71 -16.39 -3.36 3.37
N SER A 72 -15.37 -3.19 2.54
CA SER A 72 -14.81 -1.87 2.23
C SER A 72 -15.59 -1.15 1.12
N PRO A 73 -15.73 0.18 1.18
CA PRO A 73 -16.26 0.94 0.04
C PRO A 73 -15.42 0.73 -1.22
N ILE A 74 -16.07 0.78 -2.39
CA ILE A 74 -15.39 0.59 -3.68
C ILE A 74 -14.26 1.62 -3.82
N GLY A 75 -13.05 1.13 -4.10
CA GLY A 75 -11.88 1.99 -4.31
C GLY A 75 -11.23 2.52 -3.02
N VAL A 76 -11.79 2.21 -1.84
CA VAL A 76 -11.27 2.62 -0.54
C VAL A 76 -10.66 1.42 0.18
N TRP A 77 -9.50 1.64 0.78
CA TRP A 77 -8.78 0.70 1.62
C TRP A 77 -8.92 1.12 3.06
N VAL A 78 -9.20 0.17 3.94
CA VAL A 78 -9.48 0.42 5.37
C VAL A 78 -8.71 -0.62 6.19
N LEU A 79 -8.11 -0.18 7.30
CA LEU A 79 -7.55 -1.09 8.30
C LEU A 79 -8.68 -1.86 9.00
N ALA A 80 -8.41 -3.12 9.36
CA ALA A 80 -9.37 -3.97 10.07
C ALA A 80 -9.59 -3.51 11.51
#